data_AF-A0A4Q6BJ23-F1
#
_entry.id   AF-A0A4Q6BJ23-F1
#
_cell.length_a   1.000
_cell.length_b   1.000
_cell.length_c   1.000
_cell.angle_alpha   90.00
_cell.angle_beta   90.00
_cell.angle_gamma   90.00
#
_symmetry.space_group_name_H-M   'P 1'
#
loop_
_entity.id
_entity.type
_entity.pdbx_description
1 polymer ?
#
loop_
_entity_poly.entity_id
_entity_poly.type
_entity_poly.pdbx_seq_one_letter_code
_entity_poly.pdbx_strand_id
1 'polypeptide(L)'
;VMLILEEKNQFDDNWIYIHDPSVKVGRIQNFKSWSPEMVPDPKMACYGLEYFCFEGDGLWESTDEELIALATKELEKIGLSVPGDVKDGCVVRQKKAYPVYDEDYARHVETVRTEMETSFPSLYLVGRNGMHKYNNQDHAMMTAMLTAENIVAGKRVHDVWAVNQDAEYHEAGKAGAGELGLRAVPTRVAPPSGDATP
;
A
#
# COMPACT_ATOMS: atom_id res chain seq x y z
N VAL A 1 -7.14 -8.15 -7.76
CA VAL A 1 -7.68 -9.19 -8.66
C VAL A 1 -6.58 -10.21 -8.86
N MET A 2 -6.86 -11.49 -8.70
CA MET A 2 -5.89 -12.57 -8.89
C MET A 2 -6.34 -13.37 -10.09
N LEU A 3 -5.44 -13.56 -11.06
CA LEU A 3 -5.72 -14.32 -12.28
C LEU A 3 -4.86 -15.58 -12.30
N ILE A 4 -5.50 -16.71 -12.55
CA ILE A 4 -4.83 -17.98 -12.83
C ILE A 4 -4.70 -18.11 -14.34
N LEU A 5 -3.49 -18.34 -14.82
CA LEU A 5 -3.18 -18.42 -16.25
C LEU A 5 -2.13 -19.48 -16.54
N GLU A 6 -2.03 -19.90 -17.80
CA GLU A 6 -0.94 -20.78 -18.24
C GLU A 6 0.42 -20.11 -18.05
N GLU A 7 1.36 -20.83 -17.44
CA GLU A 7 2.73 -20.35 -17.24
C GLU A 7 3.47 -20.28 -18.58
N LYS A 8 4.01 -19.09 -18.88
CA LYS A 8 4.76 -18.81 -20.10
C LYS A 8 6.08 -18.06 -19.85
N ASN A 9 6.49 -17.95 -18.59
CA ASN A 9 7.68 -17.22 -18.13
C ASN A 9 7.69 -15.77 -18.62
N GLN A 10 6.56 -15.06 -18.48
CA GLN A 10 6.42 -13.66 -18.94
C GLN A 10 7.31 -12.70 -18.15
N PHE A 11 7.49 -12.97 -16.85
CA PHE A 11 8.46 -12.30 -15.99
C PHE A 11 8.73 -13.15 -14.73
N ASP A 12 9.93 -13.02 -14.17
CA ASP A 12 10.38 -13.76 -12.99
C ASP A 12 10.47 -12.90 -11.72
N ASP A 13 10.32 -11.58 -11.81
CA ASP A 13 10.23 -10.70 -10.65
C ASP A 13 9.06 -11.05 -9.72
N ASN A 14 9.24 -10.85 -8.42
CA ASN A 14 8.17 -11.02 -7.43
C ASN A 14 7.00 -10.05 -7.68
N TRP A 15 7.30 -8.83 -8.13
CA TRP A 15 6.30 -7.84 -8.54
C TRP A 15 6.90 -6.79 -9.48
N ILE A 16 6.02 -6.15 -10.26
CA ILE A 16 6.35 -5.03 -11.15
C ILE A 16 5.37 -3.88 -10.95
N TYR A 17 5.84 -2.65 -11.15
CA TYR A 17 5.01 -1.45 -11.16
C TYR A 17 4.63 -1.07 -12.58
N ILE A 18 3.37 -0.69 -12.76
CA ILE A 18 2.83 -0.34 -14.07
C ILE A 18 2.61 1.18 -14.10
N HIS A 19 3.30 1.84 -15.03
CA HIS A 19 3.22 3.29 -15.26
C HIS A 19 2.60 3.64 -16.62
N ASP A 20 2.01 2.66 -17.31
CA ASP A 20 1.32 2.87 -18.58
C ASP A 20 -0.05 3.54 -18.32
N PRO A 21 -0.28 4.77 -18.80
CA PRO A 21 -1.55 5.49 -18.56
C PRO A 21 -2.75 4.87 -19.29
N SER A 22 -2.51 3.88 -20.15
CA SER A 22 -3.54 3.20 -20.93
C SER A 22 -4.24 2.08 -20.15
N VAL A 23 -3.76 1.73 -18.96
CA VAL A 23 -4.35 0.74 -18.03
C VAL A 23 -4.53 1.33 -16.64
N LYS A 24 -5.37 0.68 -15.82
CA LYS A 24 -5.66 1.08 -14.44
C LYS A 24 -4.87 0.30 -13.39
N VAL A 25 -4.38 -0.89 -13.73
CA VAL A 25 -3.53 -1.67 -12.82
C VAL A 25 -2.28 -0.88 -12.46
N GLY A 26 -1.95 -0.82 -11.16
CA GLY A 26 -0.78 -0.09 -10.68
C GLY A 26 0.40 -0.99 -10.30
N ARG A 27 0.11 -2.23 -9.88
CA ARG A 27 1.13 -3.25 -9.53
C ARG A 27 0.64 -4.63 -9.91
N ILE A 28 1.55 -5.47 -10.39
CA ILE A 28 1.29 -6.88 -10.65
C ILE A 28 2.29 -7.70 -9.84
N GLN A 29 1.81 -8.67 -9.08
CA GLN A 29 2.63 -9.63 -8.33
C GLN A 29 2.65 -10.98 -9.05
N ASN A 30 3.79 -11.66 -9.07
CA ASN A 30 3.90 -13.06 -9.48
C ASN A 30 4.04 -13.95 -8.25
N PHE A 31 2.96 -14.62 -7.85
CA PHE A 31 2.97 -15.46 -6.65
C PHE A 31 3.87 -16.70 -6.79
N LYS A 32 4.10 -17.18 -8.01
CA LYS A 32 4.97 -18.33 -8.24
C LYS A 32 6.45 -17.98 -8.07
N SER A 33 6.83 -16.74 -8.37
CA SER A 33 8.18 -16.21 -8.10
C SER A 33 8.48 -16.08 -6.61
N TRP A 34 7.46 -15.98 -5.75
CA TRP A 34 7.66 -16.05 -4.29
C TRP A 34 7.93 -17.47 -3.81
N SER A 35 7.14 -18.43 -4.29
CA SER A 35 7.37 -19.86 -4.07
C SER A 35 6.56 -20.68 -5.05
N PRO A 36 7.11 -21.78 -5.60
CA PRO A 36 6.36 -22.70 -6.44
C PRO A 36 5.18 -23.35 -5.69
N GLU A 37 5.22 -23.42 -4.36
CA GLU A 37 4.13 -23.98 -3.55
C GLU A 37 2.89 -23.08 -3.47
N MET A 38 3.01 -21.80 -3.84
CA MET A 38 1.88 -20.89 -3.91
C MET A 38 0.99 -21.13 -5.14
N VAL A 39 1.47 -21.90 -6.13
CA VAL A 39 0.72 -22.32 -7.32
C VAL A 39 0.95 -23.82 -7.55
N PRO A 40 0.08 -24.70 -7.01
CA PRO A 40 0.33 -26.14 -6.97
C PRO A 40 0.49 -26.81 -8.35
N ASP A 41 -0.14 -26.28 -9.40
CA ASP A 41 0.02 -26.78 -10.76
C ASP A 41 1.24 -26.09 -11.43
N PRO A 42 2.31 -26.83 -11.77
CA PRO A 42 3.50 -26.25 -12.38
C PRO A 42 3.24 -25.64 -13.77
N LYS A 43 2.14 -26.00 -14.44
CA LYS A 43 1.74 -25.43 -15.74
C LYS A 43 1.00 -24.11 -15.61
N MET A 44 0.65 -23.70 -14.39
CA MET A 44 -0.09 -22.47 -14.13
C MET A 44 0.80 -21.43 -13.44
N ALA A 45 0.40 -20.17 -13.56
CA ALA A 45 0.87 -19.03 -12.82
C ALA A 45 -0.32 -18.37 -12.10
N CYS A 46 -0.02 -17.55 -11.09
CA CYS A 46 -1.01 -16.70 -10.43
C CYS A 46 -0.47 -15.26 -10.38
N TYR A 47 -1.13 -14.37 -11.10
CA TYR A 47 -0.80 -12.95 -11.12
C TYR A 47 -1.78 -12.15 -10.27
N GLY A 48 -1.25 -11.41 -9.29
CA GLY A 48 -2.01 -10.50 -8.45
C GLY A 48 -1.97 -9.08 -8.99
N LEU A 49 -3.04 -8.65 -9.67
CA LEU A 49 -3.20 -7.30 -10.19
C LEU A 49 -3.87 -6.39 -9.15
N GLU A 50 -3.20 -5.30 -8.80
CA GLU A 50 -3.67 -4.32 -7.82
C GLU A 50 -4.22 -3.07 -8.48
N TYR A 51 -5.44 -2.71 -8.05
CA TYR A 51 -6.19 -1.54 -8.47
C TYR A 51 -6.44 -0.65 -7.27
N PHE A 52 -6.08 0.62 -7.37
CA PHE A 52 -6.36 1.62 -6.34
C PHE A 52 -7.73 2.24 -6.57
N CYS A 53 -8.58 2.22 -5.55
CA CYS A 53 -9.95 2.69 -5.61
C CYS A 53 -10.41 3.24 -4.25
N PHE A 54 -11.49 4.02 -4.28
CA PHE A 54 -12.19 4.54 -3.13
C PHE A 54 -13.54 3.82 -2.95
N GLU A 55 -13.98 3.64 -1.71
CA GLU A 55 -15.32 3.13 -1.43
C GLU A 55 -16.38 4.02 -2.14
N GLY A 56 -17.26 3.39 -2.91
CA GLY A 56 -18.29 4.07 -3.69
C GLY A 56 -17.86 4.56 -5.08
N ASP A 57 -16.59 4.38 -5.49
CA ASP A 57 -16.18 4.65 -6.86
C ASP A 57 -16.55 3.51 -7.83
N GLY A 58 -16.44 3.76 -9.13
CA GLY A 58 -16.83 2.79 -10.14
C GLY A 58 -16.03 1.49 -10.12
N LEU A 59 -14.76 1.50 -9.72
CA LEU A 59 -13.96 0.26 -9.59
C LEU A 59 -14.38 -0.53 -8.35
N TRP A 60 -14.64 0.17 -7.24
CA TRP A 60 -15.04 -0.46 -5.99
C TRP A 60 -16.40 -1.15 -6.10
N GLU A 61 -17.36 -0.48 -6.76
CA GLU A 61 -18.74 -0.96 -6.97
C GLU A 61 -18.89 -1.93 -8.16
N SER A 62 -17.85 -2.12 -8.98
CA SER A 62 -17.86 -3.11 -10.08
C SER A 62 -18.05 -4.53 -9.55
N THR A 63 -18.69 -5.40 -10.33
CA THR A 63 -18.80 -6.82 -9.96
C THR A 63 -17.45 -7.53 -10.07
N ASP A 64 -17.34 -8.71 -9.46
CA ASP A 64 -16.11 -9.50 -9.54
C ASP A 64 -15.81 -9.93 -10.98
N GLU A 65 -16.84 -10.26 -11.75
CA GLU A 65 -16.74 -10.64 -13.16
C GLU A 65 -16.23 -9.47 -14.01
N GLU A 66 -16.74 -8.25 -13.76
CA GLU A 66 -16.28 -7.05 -14.46
C GLU A 66 -14.80 -6.74 -14.15
N LEU A 67 -14.39 -6.91 -12.90
CA LEU A 67 -13.00 -6.71 -12.49
C LEU A 67 -12.05 -7.77 -13.04
N ILE A 68 -12.47 -9.04 -13.09
CA ILE A 68 -11.70 -10.12 -13.72
C ILE A 68 -11.57 -9.87 -15.23
N ALA A 69 -12.65 -9.45 -15.90
CA ALA A 69 -12.63 -9.12 -17.31
C ALA A 69 -11.73 -7.90 -17.61
N LEU A 70 -11.79 -6.87 -16.76
CA LEU A 70 -10.88 -5.71 -16.84
C LEU A 70 -9.43 -6.15 -16.68
N ALA A 71 -9.12 -6.91 -15.63
CA ALA A 71 -7.78 -7.40 -15.35
C ALA A 71 -7.20 -8.26 -16.48
N THR A 72 -8.02 -9.15 -17.04
CA THR A 72 -7.63 -9.99 -18.19
C THR A 72 -7.29 -9.12 -19.40
N LYS A 73 -8.16 -8.18 -19.75
CA LYS A 73 -7.95 -7.27 -20.89
C LYS A 73 -6.72 -6.39 -20.72
N GLU A 74 -6.47 -5.88 -19.51
CA GLU A 74 -5.31 -5.04 -19.26
C GLU A 74 -4.01 -5.85 -19.28
N LEU A 75 -4.01 -7.08 -18.74
CA LEU A 75 -2.86 -7.99 -18.80
C LEU A 75 -2.48 -8.33 -20.25
N GLU A 76 -3.48 -8.58 -21.10
CA GLU A 76 -3.27 -8.77 -22.54
C GLU A 76 -2.75 -7.49 -23.20
N LYS A 77 -3.31 -6.33 -22.86
CA LYS A 77 -2.93 -5.04 -23.44
C LYS A 77 -1.47 -4.68 -23.18
N ILE A 78 -0.96 -4.98 -21.99
CA ILE A 78 0.46 -4.75 -21.63
C ILE A 78 1.38 -5.90 -22.06
N GLY A 79 0.85 -6.93 -22.73
CA GLY A 79 1.64 -8.01 -23.32
C GLY A 79 2.06 -9.11 -22.35
N LEU A 80 1.46 -9.18 -21.16
CA LEU A 80 1.78 -10.21 -20.14
C LEU A 80 0.88 -11.45 -20.21
N SER A 81 -0.07 -11.47 -21.13
CA SER A 81 -0.86 -12.65 -21.50
C SER A 81 -1.37 -12.52 -22.93
N VAL A 82 -1.84 -13.61 -23.51
CA VAL A 82 -2.61 -13.59 -24.77
C VAL A 82 -4.04 -14.09 -24.56
N PRO A 83 -4.98 -13.80 -25.49
CA PRO A 83 -6.35 -14.29 -25.39
C PRO A 83 -6.43 -15.80 -25.15
N GLY A 84 -7.16 -16.18 -24.11
CA GLY A 84 -7.36 -17.58 -23.70
C GLY A 84 -6.35 -18.11 -22.68
N ASP A 85 -5.35 -17.32 -22.27
CA ASP A 85 -4.38 -17.74 -21.26
C ASP A 85 -4.98 -17.80 -19.85
N VAL A 86 -5.82 -16.82 -19.52
CA VAL A 86 -6.51 -16.74 -18.22
C VAL A 86 -7.57 -17.84 -18.13
N LYS A 87 -7.47 -18.68 -17.10
CA LYS A 87 -8.34 -19.84 -16.86
C LYS A 87 -9.32 -19.63 -15.73
N ASP A 88 -8.96 -18.82 -14.75
CA ASP A 88 -9.78 -18.52 -13.58
C ASP A 88 -9.34 -17.19 -12.96
N GLY A 89 -10.15 -16.64 -12.06
CA GLY A 89 -9.78 -15.47 -11.29
C GLY A 89 -10.61 -15.29 -10.03
N CYS A 90 -10.05 -14.55 -9.08
CA CYS A 90 -10.76 -14.16 -7.87
C CYS A 90 -10.50 -12.71 -7.51
N VAL A 91 -11.44 -12.11 -6.77
CA VAL A 91 -11.38 -10.71 -6.36
C VAL A 91 -11.40 -10.63 -4.84
N VAL A 92 -10.50 -9.80 -4.30
CA VAL A 92 -10.50 -9.42 -2.89
C VAL A 92 -10.50 -7.89 -2.84
N ARG A 93 -11.44 -7.34 -2.06
CA ARG A 93 -11.54 -5.90 -1.79
C ARG A 93 -11.10 -5.63 -0.36
N GLN A 94 -10.11 -4.75 -0.19
CA GLN A 94 -9.58 -4.40 1.13
C GLN A 94 -9.97 -2.97 1.50
N LYS A 95 -10.90 -2.82 2.45
CA LYS A 95 -11.20 -1.50 3.03
C LYS A 95 -10.02 -0.99 3.85
N LYS A 96 -9.82 0.34 3.83
CA LYS A 96 -8.77 1.03 4.60
C LYS A 96 -7.38 0.41 4.39
N ALA A 97 -7.05 0.09 3.14
CA ALA A 97 -5.77 -0.52 2.77
C ALA A 97 -4.60 0.46 2.91
N TYR A 98 -4.79 1.73 2.54
CA TYR A 98 -3.76 2.74 2.53
C TYR A 98 -4.17 3.95 3.39
N PRO A 99 -3.37 4.36 4.38
CA PRO A 99 -3.51 5.68 4.96
C PRO A 99 -3.12 6.71 3.90
N VAL A 100 -4.06 7.59 3.57
CA VAL A 100 -3.85 8.69 2.64
C VAL A 100 -3.43 9.91 3.44
N TYR A 101 -2.38 10.59 2.99
CA TYR A 101 -1.84 11.79 3.61
C TYR A 101 -2.22 13.00 2.76
N ASP A 102 -3.17 13.78 3.25
CA ASP A 102 -3.45 15.12 2.74
C ASP A 102 -2.53 16.16 3.42
N GLU A 103 -2.65 17.43 3.05
CA GLU A 103 -1.83 18.51 3.61
C GLU A 103 -2.01 18.73 5.12
N ASP A 104 -3.16 18.34 5.66
CA ASP A 104 -3.54 18.53 7.05
C ASP A 104 -3.31 17.27 7.91
N TYR A 105 -2.90 16.15 7.31
CA TYR A 105 -2.97 14.85 7.95
C TYR A 105 -2.18 14.81 9.25
N ALA A 106 -0.99 15.43 9.28
CA ALA A 106 -0.14 15.44 10.46
C ALA A 106 -0.82 16.15 11.64
N ARG A 107 -1.50 17.27 11.37
CA ARG A 107 -2.29 18.01 12.36
C ARG A 107 -3.49 17.20 12.83
N HIS A 108 -4.18 16.50 11.92
CA HIS A 108 -5.31 15.64 12.27
C HIS A 108 -4.89 14.45 13.14
N VAL A 109 -3.81 13.77 12.76
CA VAL A 109 -3.24 12.65 13.53
C VAL A 109 -2.81 13.12 14.92
N GLU A 110 -2.12 14.27 15.02
CA GLU A 110 -1.69 14.80 16.32
C GLU A 110 -2.86 15.19 17.21
N THR A 111 -3.92 15.80 16.65
CA THR A 111 -5.15 16.10 17.38
C THR A 111 -5.79 14.83 17.95
N VAL A 112 -5.96 13.80 17.12
CA VAL A 112 -6.57 12.53 17.54
C VAL A 112 -5.69 11.83 18.57
N ARG A 113 -4.38 11.77 18.35
CA ARG A 113 -3.42 11.21 19.29
C ARG A 113 -3.55 11.89 20.65
N THR A 114 -3.43 13.22 20.68
CA THR A 114 -3.49 13.99 21.93
C THR A 114 -4.78 13.72 22.70
N GLU A 115 -5.93 13.78 22.01
CA GLU A 115 -7.24 13.51 22.64
C GLU A 115 -7.35 12.09 23.19
N MET A 116 -6.85 11.09 22.45
CA MET A 116 -6.87 9.70 22.92
C MET A 116 -5.98 9.52 24.15
N GLU A 117 -4.81 10.14 24.17
CA GLU A 117 -3.86 10.05 25.28
C GLU A 117 -4.36 10.75 26.54
N THR A 118 -5.05 11.89 26.41
CA THR A 118 -5.58 12.66 27.55
C THR A 118 -6.86 12.05 28.12
N SER A 119 -7.81 11.68 27.25
CA SER A 119 -9.13 11.21 27.66
C SER A 119 -9.16 9.70 27.95
N PHE A 120 -8.26 8.92 27.34
CA PHE A 120 -8.23 7.46 27.45
C PHE A 120 -6.80 6.94 27.69
N PRO A 121 -6.20 7.22 28.86
CA PRO A 121 -4.78 6.92 29.11
C PRO A 121 -4.41 5.42 29.04
N SER A 122 -5.40 4.52 29.11
CA SER A 122 -5.22 3.06 28.94
C SER A 122 -5.44 2.56 27.50
N LEU A 123 -5.79 3.45 26.55
CA LEU A 123 -5.96 3.12 25.14
C LEU A 123 -4.66 3.40 24.38
N TYR A 124 -4.21 2.42 23.60
CA TYR A 124 -2.97 2.51 22.83
C TYR A 124 -3.26 2.35 21.34
N LEU A 125 -2.76 3.29 20.54
CA LEU A 125 -2.84 3.25 19.08
C LEU A 125 -1.63 2.52 18.51
N VAL A 126 -1.86 1.47 17.75
CA VAL A 126 -0.79 0.62 17.16
C VAL A 126 -1.11 0.24 15.71
N GLY A 127 -0.08 -0.16 14.96
CA GLY A 127 -0.23 -0.66 13.60
C GLY A 127 -0.63 0.41 12.58
N ARG A 128 -0.92 -0.03 11.36
CA ARG A 128 -1.12 0.84 10.18
C ARG A 128 -2.30 1.79 10.32
N ASN A 129 -3.50 1.26 10.54
CA ASN A 129 -4.71 2.08 10.63
C ASN A 129 -4.92 2.67 12.02
N GLY A 130 -4.49 1.99 13.10
CA GLY A 130 -4.62 2.52 14.45
C GLY A 130 -3.79 3.79 14.65
N MET A 131 -2.63 3.88 14.02
CA MET A 131 -1.77 5.07 14.06
C MET A 131 -1.92 5.97 12.81
N HIS A 132 -2.79 5.61 11.86
CA HIS A 132 -2.87 6.21 10.51
C HIS A 132 -1.49 6.42 9.87
N LYS A 133 -0.63 5.41 10.01
CA LYS A 133 0.77 5.45 9.55
C LYS A 133 1.00 4.37 8.51
N TYR A 134 1.56 4.73 7.36
CA TYR A 134 1.94 3.80 6.32
C TYR A 134 3.05 2.90 6.88
N ASN A 135 2.66 1.73 7.37
CA ASN A 135 3.52 0.75 8.01
C ASN A 135 3.49 -0.55 7.21
N ASN A 136 4.65 -1.22 7.16
CA ASN A 136 4.74 -2.62 6.73
C ASN A 136 4.44 -3.54 7.92
N GLN A 137 4.36 -4.86 7.68
CA GLN A 137 3.95 -5.84 8.68
C GLN A 137 4.86 -5.85 9.92
N ASP A 138 6.16 -5.82 9.71
CA ASP A 138 7.20 -5.73 10.74
C ASP A 138 7.02 -4.51 11.66
N HIS A 139 6.78 -3.33 11.09
CA HIS A 139 6.51 -2.11 11.84
C HIS A 139 5.24 -2.22 12.67
N ALA A 140 4.16 -2.75 12.08
CA ALA A 140 2.91 -2.96 12.79
C ALA A 140 3.10 -3.93 13.98
N MET A 141 3.82 -5.03 13.77
CA MET A 141 4.15 -5.98 14.84
C MET A 141 5.02 -5.33 15.92
N MET A 142 6.04 -4.56 15.54
CA MET A 142 6.93 -3.86 16.49
C MET A 142 6.14 -2.89 17.38
N THR A 143 5.24 -2.08 16.80
CA THR A 143 4.40 -1.16 17.60
C THR A 143 3.54 -1.89 18.62
N ALA A 144 3.04 -3.09 18.30
CA ALA A 144 2.28 -3.91 19.22
C ALA A 144 3.15 -4.49 20.36
N MET A 145 4.35 -4.99 20.03
CA MET A 145 5.29 -5.54 21.01
C MET A 145 5.73 -4.48 22.03
N LEU A 146 6.18 -3.32 21.56
CA LEU A 146 6.58 -2.21 22.43
C LEU A 146 5.43 -1.67 23.28
N THR A 147 4.21 -1.69 22.73
CA THR A 147 2.99 -1.34 23.49
C THR A 147 2.73 -2.34 24.61
N ALA A 148 2.89 -3.64 24.36
CA ALA A 148 2.73 -4.66 25.39
C ALA A 148 3.75 -4.48 26.52
N GLU A 149 5.00 -4.13 26.19
CA GLU A 149 6.04 -3.81 27.19
C GLU A 149 5.67 -2.58 28.04
N ASN A 150 5.14 -1.53 27.42
CA ASN A 150 4.62 -0.36 28.13
C ASN A 150 3.50 -0.72 29.11
N ILE A 151 2.57 -1.58 28.70
CA ILE A 151 1.44 -2.02 29.54
C ILE A 151 1.97 -2.81 30.74
N VAL A 152 2.88 -3.76 30.52
CA VAL A 152 3.48 -4.57 31.61
C VAL A 152 4.28 -3.69 32.58
N ALA A 153 4.99 -2.68 32.08
CA ALA A 153 5.74 -1.74 32.90
C ALA A 153 4.86 -0.76 33.71
N GLY A 154 3.56 -0.66 33.40
CA GLY A 154 2.64 0.31 34.00
C GLY A 154 2.96 1.77 33.65
N LYS A 155 3.83 2.01 32.67
CA LYS A 155 4.24 3.34 32.21
C LYS A 155 4.74 3.29 30.77
N ARG A 156 4.73 4.43 30.08
CA ARG A 156 5.28 4.55 28.72
C ARG A 156 6.81 4.58 28.79
N VAL A 157 7.45 3.43 28.59
CA VAL A 157 8.90 3.26 28.47
C VAL A 157 9.36 3.47 27.03
N HIS A 158 8.54 3.05 26.06
CA HIS A 158 8.79 3.16 24.64
C HIS A 158 7.84 4.16 23.99
N ASP A 159 8.37 5.04 23.13
CA ASP A 159 7.56 5.80 22.20
C ASP A 159 7.31 5.00 20.93
N VAL A 160 6.11 4.44 20.82
CA VAL A 160 5.72 3.62 19.66
C VAL A 160 5.54 4.46 18.39
N TRP A 161 5.33 5.77 18.51
CA TRP A 161 5.21 6.67 17.35
C TRP A 161 6.54 6.87 16.63
N ALA A 162 7.66 6.70 17.35
CA ALA A 162 9.01 6.73 16.80
C ALA A 162 9.38 5.48 15.98
N VAL A 163 8.53 4.43 15.95
CA VAL A 163 8.71 3.28 15.05
C VAL A 163 8.45 3.74 13.61
N ASN A 164 9.51 4.14 12.91
CA ASN A 164 9.45 4.61 11.53
C ASN A 164 9.79 3.49 10.55
N GLN A 165 9.26 3.60 9.34
CA GLN A 165 9.77 2.85 8.18
C GLN A 165 11.19 3.27 7.78
N ASP A 166 11.60 4.48 8.17
CA ASP A 166 12.89 5.07 7.86
C ASP A 166 13.99 4.60 8.81
N ALA A 167 14.08 3.28 9.03
CA ALA A 167 15.37 2.69 9.36
C ALA A 167 16.28 2.88 8.12
N GLU A 168 16.88 4.06 8.01
CA GLU A 168 17.86 4.49 7.00
C GLU A 168 17.66 3.89 5.59
N TYR A 169 16.99 4.63 4.70
CA TYR A 169 17.35 4.53 3.28
C TYR A 169 18.85 4.90 3.17
N HIS A 170 19.73 3.91 3.05
CA HIS A 170 21.19 4.10 2.94
C HIS A 170 21.64 4.86 1.67
N GLU A 171 20.72 5.40 0.86
CA GLU A 171 21.00 6.04 -0.44
C GLU A 171 20.56 7.52 -0.54
N ALA A 172 20.20 8.20 0.56
CA ALA A 172 20.01 9.66 0.52
C ALA A 172 20.43 10.35 1.83
N GLY A 173 21.29 11.35 1.70
CA GLY A 173 21.94 12.05 2.81
C GLY A 173 21.00 12.77 3.80
N LYS A 174 21.62 13.18 4.92
CA LYS A 174 21.09 13.79 6.16
C LYS A 174 19.98 14.85 6.02
N ALA A 175 18.77 14.47 5.61
CA ALA A 175 17.58 15.32 5.67
C ALA A 175 16.37 14.51 6.11
N GLY A 176 16.20 14.32 7.42
CA GLY A 176 15.04 13.57 7.96
C GLY A 176 14.79 13.67 9.46
N ALA A 177 15.46 14.57 10.18
CA ALA A 177 15.17 14.78 11.60
C ALA A 177 14.02 15.79 11.76
N GLY A 178 12.79 15.32 11.60
CA GLY A 178 11.57 16.04 12.01
C GLY A 178 10.97 15.38 13.26
N GLU A 179 10.45 16.18 14.19
CA GLU A 179 10.02 15.80 15.56
C GLU A 179 8.90 14.74 15.65
N LEU A 180 8.28 14.32 14.54
CA LEU A 180 7.10 13.44 14.56
C LEU A 180 7.24 12.12 13.78
N GLY A 181 8.34 11.87 13.06
CA GLY A 181 8.48 10.65 12.24
C GLY A 181 7.38 10.47 11.16
N LEU A 182 6.73 11.58 10.80
CA LEU A 182 5.64 11.66 9.84
C LEU A 182 6.19 12.04 8.45
N ARG A 183 5.59 11.49 7.38
CA ARG A 183 5.99 11.79 6.00
C ARG A 183 5.68 13.24 5.62
N ALA A 184 6.57 13.83 4.82
CA ALA A 184 6.32 15.09 4.13
C ALA A 184 5.27 14.91 3.03
N VAL A 185 4.43 15.94 2.84
CA VAL A 185 3.38 15.97 1.81
C VAL A 185 3.85 16.88 0.67
N PRO A 186 3.89 16.40 -0.59
CA PRO A 186 4.23 17.24 -1.73
C PRO A 186 3.22 18.38 -1.88
N THR A 187 3.72 19.61 -2.03
CA THR A 187 2.88 20.77 -2.35
C THR A 187 2.88 21.02 -3.85
N ARG A 188 1.76 21.57 -4.35
CA ARG A 188 1.65 21.96 -5.76
C ARG A 188 2.71 23.02 -6.06
N VAL A 189 3.55 22.78 -7.06
CA VAL A 189 4.47 23.80 -7.57
C VAL A 189 3.63 24.93 -8.18
N ALA A 190 3.89 26.17 -7.74
CA ALA A 190 3.24 27.33 -8.33
C ALA A 190 3.52 27.36 -9.84
N PRO A 191 2.53 27.71 -10.69
CA PRO A 191 2.79 27.85 -12.11
C PRO A 191 3.90 28.89 -12.32
N PRO A 192 4.80 28.70 -13.29
CA PRO A 192 5.81 29.69 -13.59
C PRO A 192 5.12 31.02 -13.87
N SER A 193 5.59 32.09 -13.22
CA SER A 193 5.15 33.44 -13.51
C SER A 193 5.41 33.70 -15.00
N GLY A 194 4.34 33.73 -15.79
CA GLY A 194 4.44 33.98 -17.22
C GLY A 194 5.01 35.38 -17.42
N ASP A 195 6.18 35.46 -18.05
CA ASP A 195 6.54 36.63 -18.84
C ASP A 195 5.56 36.70 -20.01
N ALA A 196 4.45 37.39 -19.78
CA ALA A 196 3.64 37.94 -20.85
C ALA A 196 4.41 39.15 -21.38
N THR A 197 5.10 38.99 -22.50
CA THR A 197 5.30 40.10 -23.42
C THR A 197 4.96 39.68 -24.85
N PRO A 198 4.35 40.59 -25.63
CA PRO A 198 3.52 40.30 -26.79
C PRO A 198 4.28 39.83 -28.03
#